data_AF-H9FID9-F1
#
_entry.id   AF-H9FID9-F1
#
_cell.length_a   1.000
_cell.length_b   1.000
_cell.length_c   1.000
_cell.angle_alpha   90.00
_cell.angle_beta   90.00
_cell.angle_gamma   90.00
#
_symmetry.space_group_name_H-M   'P 1'
#
loop_
_entity.id
_entity.type
_entity.pdbx_description
1 polymer ?
#
loop_
_entity_poly.entity_id
_entity_poly.type
_entity_poly.pdbx_seq_one_letter_code
_entity_poly.pdbx_strand_id
1 'polypeptide(L)'
;LVLQDSAAGFIANLSVQRQFFPTDEDEIGAAKALMRLQDTYRLDPDTISRGELPGTKYQAVLSVDDCFGMGRSAYNEGDYYHTVLWMEQVLKQLDAGEEATTTKSQVLDYLSYAVFQLGDLHRALELTR
;
A
#
# COMPACT_ATOMS: atom_id res chain seq x y z
N LEU A 1 9.88 -47.59 3.22
CA LEU A 1 10.28 -46.17 3.14
C LEU A 1 9.03 -45.36 3.42
N VAL A 2 8.89 -44.89 4.66
CA VAL A 2 7.76 -44.03 5.06
C VAL A 2 8.00 -42.68 4.41
N LEU A 3 7.07 -42.23 3.56
CA LEU A 3 7.03 -40.86 3.08
C LEU A 3 6.86 -39.96 4.30
N GLN A 4 7.95 -39.37 4.77
CA GLN A 4 7.92 -38.35 5.78
C GLN A 4 7.08 -37.21 5.21
N ASP A 5 5.92 -36.93 5.82
CA ASP A 5 4.98 -35.92 5.35
C ASP A 5 5.62 -34.53 5.51
N SER A 6 6.31 -34.10 4.45
CA SER A 6 7.03 -32.83 4.39
C SER A 6 6.08 -31.64 4.52
N ALA A 7 4.82 -31.79 4.11
CA ALA A 7 3.79 -30.78 4.29
C ALA A 7 3.43 -30.62 5.77
N ALA A 8 3.24 -31.73 6.50
CA ALA A 8 2.99 -31.67 7.94
C ALA A 8 4.17 -31.04 8.72
N GLY A 9 5.41 -31.40 8.37
CA GLY A 9 6.60 -30.79 8.96
C GLY A 9 6.72 -29.29 8.68
N PHE A 10 6.41 -28.87 7.44
CA PHE A 10 6.37 -27.46 7.06
C PHE A 10 5.29 -26.68 7.83
N ILE A 11 4.06 -27.20 7.90
CA ILE A 11 2.95 -26.55 8.61
C ILE A 11 3.27 -26.41 10.09
N ALA A 12 3.83 -27.44 10.72
CA ALA A 12 4.23 -27.39 12.12
C ALA A 12 5.30 -26.31 12.35
N ASN A 13 6.33 -26.27 11.50
CA ASN A 13 7.39 -25.25 11.60
C ASN A 13 6.84 -23.84 11.37
N LEU A 14 6.03 -23.63 10.32
CA LEU A 14 5.43 -22.32 10.04
C LEU A 14 4.54 -21.85 11.19
N SER A 15 3.77 -22.77 11.79
CA SER A 15 2.92 -22.45 12.95
C SER A 15 3.75 -21.99 14.16
N VAL A 16 4.89 -22.63 14.42
CA VAL A 16 5.82 -22.23 15.48
C VAL A 16 6.49 -20.90 15.16
N GLN A 17 6.85 -20.63 13.91
CA GLN A 17 7.49 -19.35 13.54
C GLN A 17 6.50 -18.19 13.51
N ARG A 18 5.23 -18.43 13.18
CA ARG A 18 4.19 -17.41 13.07
C ARG A 18 3.98 -16.61 14.37
N GLN A 19 4.27 -17.20 15.53
CA GLN A 19 4.20 -16.49 16.81
C GLN A 19 5.21 -15.33 16.93
N PHE A 20 6.22 -15.29 16.07
CA PHE A 20 7.24 -14.24 16.01
C PHE A 20 7.08 -13.33 14.78
N PHE A 21 6.05 -13.56 13.97
CA PHE A 21 5.81 -12.74 12.78
C PHE A 21 5.20 -11.40 13.18
N PRO A 22 5.40 -10.36 12.35
CA PRO A 22 4.66 -9.12 12.47
C PRO A 22 3.14 -9.38 12.49
N THR A 23 2.45 -8.52 13.22
CA THR A 23 0.99 -8.46 13.29
C THR A 23 0.46 -7.34 12.40
N ASP A 24 -0.86 -7.27 12.24
CA ASP A 24 -1.53 -6.18 11.51
C ASP A 24 -1.17 -4.79 12.09
N GLU A 25 -0.91 -4.70 13.40
CA GLU A 25 -0.47 -3.45 14.05
C GLU A 25 0.92 -3.02 13.57
N ASP A 26 1.84 -3.97 13.39
CA ASP A 26 3.19 -3.70 12.93
C ASP A 26 3.20 -3.23 11.47
N GLU A 27 2.33 -3.82 10.63
CA GLU A 27 2.14 -3.40 9.24
C GLU A 27 1.62 -1.96 9.16
N ILE A 28 0.57 -1.63 9.93
CA ILE A 28 0.03 -0.27 10.03
C ILE A 28 1.09 0.70 10.57
N GLY A 29 1.86 0.28 11.59
CA GLY A 29 2.96 1.05 12.16
C GLY A 29 4.05 1.37 11.14
N ALA A 30 4.42 0.40 10.30
CA ALA A 30 5.38 0.59 9.22
C ALA A 30 4.86 1.55 8.14
N ALA A 31 3.59 1.40 7.73
CA ALA A 31 2.95 2.32 6.78
C ALA A 31 2.95 3.77 7.31
N LYS A 32 2.56 3.96 8.58
CA LYS A 32 2.63 5.27 9.24
C LYS A 32 4.04 5.83 9.29
N ALA A 33 5.05 5.00 9.57
CA ALA A 33 6.44 5.43 9.58
C ALA A 33 6.91 5.91 8.20
N LEU A 34 6.52 5.20 7.13
CA LEU A 34 6.81 5.63 5.75
C LEU A 34 6.14 6.96 5.41
N MET A 35 4.87 7.16 5.77
CA MET A 35 4.18 8.45 5.56
C MET A 35 4.83 9.59 6.36
N ARG A 36 5.28 9.33 7.59
CA ARG A 36 6.03 10.33 8.37
C ARG A 36 7.35 10.74 7.68
N LEU A 37 8.05 9.79 7.06
CA LEU A 37 9.23 10.10 6.24
C LEU A 37 8.85 10.88 4.98
N GLN A 38 7.74 10.50 4.35
CA GLN A 38 7.18 11.19 3.21
C GLN A 38 6.96 12.68 3.51
N ASP A 39 6.29 13.01 4.61
CA ASP A 39 6.06 14.39 5.03
C ASP A 39 7.35 15.12 5.41
N THR A 40 8.19 14.48 6.23
CA THR A 40 9.40 15.09 6.78
C THR A 40 10.37 15.51 5.68
N TYR A 41 10.49 14.68 4.64
CA TYR A 41 11.43 14.88 3.55
C TYR A 41 10.77 15.27 2.23
N ARG A 42 9.44 15.46 2.22
CA ARG A 42 8.64 15.80 1.02
C ARG A 42 8.88 14.82 -0.13
N LEU A 43 8.85 13.53 0.19
CA LEU A 43 9.04 12.48 -0.80
C LEU A 43 7.75 12.25 -1.57
N ASP A 44 7.87 12.00 -2.87
CA ASP A 44 6.72 11.58 -3.68
C ASP A 44 6.47 10.07 -3.46
N PRO A 45 5.19 9.61 -3.38
CA PRO A 45 4.88 8.17 -3.35
C PRO A 45 5.59 7.38 -4.44
N ASP A 46 5.80 7.99 -5.62
CA ASP A 46 6.51 7.43 -6.77
C ASP A 46 8.00 7.16 -6.49
N THR A 47 8.63 8.01 -5.66
CA THR A 47 10.02 7.82 -5.22
C THR A 47 10.12 6.67 -4.23
N ILE A 48 9.15 6.59 -3.31
CA ILE A 48 9.07 5.53 -2.30
C ILE A 48 8.76 4.19 -2.96
N SER A 49 7.77 4.15 -3.85
CA SER A 49 7.31 2.92 -4.52
C SER A 49 8.40 2.29 -5.36
N ARG A 50 9.24 3.08 -6.04
CA ARG A 50 10.40 2.56 -6.79
C ARG A 50 11.65 2.27 -5.95
N GLY A 51 11.62 2.55 -4.65
CA GLY A 51 12.80 2.41 -3.79
C GLY A 51 13.93 3.39 -4.10
N GLU A 52 13.64 4.51 -4.79
CA GLU A 52 14.64 5.48 -5.29
C GLU A 52 14.85 6.66 -4.33
N LEU A 53 15.00 6.37 -3.04
CA LEU A 53 15.15 7.42 -2.01
C LEU A 53 16.44 8.24 -2.18
N PRO A 54 16.45 9.56 -1.91
CA PRO A 54 17.64 10.38 -2.05
C PRO A 54 18.86 9.80 -1.32
N GLY A 55 19.98 9.62 -2.06
CA GLY A 55 21.24 9.11 -1.51
C GLY A 55 21.39 7.60 -1.47
N THR A 56 20.38 6.82 -1.89
CA THR A 56 20.48 5.36 -1.97
C THR A 56 19.50 4.80 -3.00
N LYS A 57 19.69 3.55 -3.43
CA LYS A 57 18.67 2.82 -4.20
C LYS A 57 18.41 1.52 -3.48
N TYR A 58 17.18 1.35 -3.03
CA TYR A 58 16.73 0.10 -2.44
C TYR A 58 16.32 -0.86 -3.56
N GLN A 59 16.55 -2.16 -3.33
CA GLN A 59 16.06 -3.20 -4.23
C GLN A 59 14.56 -3.47 -4.04
N ALA A 60 14.00 -3.09 -2.89
CA ALA A 60 12.59 -3.25 -2.61
C ALA A 60 11.78 -2.20 -3.38
N VAL A 61 10.76 -2.69 -4.09
CA VAL A 61 9.80 -1.91 -4.88
C VAL A 61 8.41 -2.28 -4.36
N LEU A 62 7.52 -1.31 -4.26
CA LEU A 62 6.13 -1.53 -3.89
C LEU A 62 5.32 -1.86 -5.15
N SER A 63 4.62 -2.98 -5.09
CA SER A 63 3.62 -3.35 -6.10
C SER A 63 2.42 -2.42 -6.05
N VAL A 64 1.55 -2.50 -7.06
CA VAL A 64 0.24 -1.84 -7.08
C VAL A 64 -0.56 -2.15 -5.80
N ASP A 65 -0.56 -3.40 -5.37
CA ASP A 65 -1.33 -3.86 -4.21
C ASP A 65 -0.72 -3.33 -2.89
N ASP A 66 0.61 -3.20 -2.81
CA ASP A 66 1.29 -2.57 -1.66
C ASP A 66 0.94 -1.07 -1.56
N CYS A 67 1.00 -0.34 -2.69
CA CYS A 67 0.60 1.06 -2.77
C CYS A 67 -0.88 1.26 -2.40
N PHE A 68 -1.74 0.32 -2.79
CA PHE A 68 -3.15 0.33 -2.40
C PHE A 68 -3.32 0.08 -0.89
N GLY A 69 -2.54 -0.83 -0.32
CA GLY A 69 -2.46 -1.06 1.14
C GLY A 69 -2.04 0.19 1.91
N MET A 70 -1.05 0.93 1.40
CA MET A 70 -0.64 2.23 1.95
C MET A 70 -1.78 3.24 1.94
N GLY A 71 -2.45 3.42 0.79
CA GLY A 71 -3.60 4.34 0.69
C GLY A 71 -4.78 3.96 1.59
N ARG A 72 -5.07 2.66 1.73
CA ARG A 72 -6.12 2.17 2.64
C ARG A 72 -5.77 2.39 4.11
N SER A 73 -4.50 2.19 4.47
CA SER A 73 -4.02 2.49 5.82
C SER A 73 -4.21 3.95 6.17
N ALA A 74 -3.85 4.87 5.26
CA ALA A 74 -4.10 6.31 5.44
C ALA A 74 -5.60 6.63 5.56
N TYR A 75 -6.43 6.03 4.70
CA TYR A 75 -7.88 6.24 4.70
C TYR A 75 -8.52 5.86 6.05
N ASN A 76 -8.14 4.70 6.58
CA ASN A 76 -8.68 4.19 7.86
C ASN A 76 -8.32 5.09 9.05
N GLU A 77 -7.21 5.83 8.95
CA GLU A 77 -6.75 6.78 9.97
C GLU A 77 -7.33 8.19 9.77
N GLY A 78 -8.15 8.41 8.73
CA GLY A 78 -8.69 9.71 8.38
C GLY A 78 -7.66 10.65 7.72
N ASP A 79 -6.51 10.13 7.31
CA ASP A 79 -5.50 10.88 6.56
C ASP A 79 -5.85 10.86 5.06
N TYR A 80 -6.83 11.69 4.70
CA TYR A 80 -7.31 11.78 3.33
C TYR A 80 -6.27 12.41 2.39
N TYR A 81 -5.32 13.19 2.91
CA TYR A 81 -4.22 13.72 2.13
C TYR A 81 -3.33 12.60 1.60
N HIS A 82 -2.82 11.73 2.48
CA HIS A 82 -2.02 10.58 2.06
C HIS A 82 -2.83 9.55 1.29
N THR A 83 -4.12 9.40 1.60
CA THR A 83 -5.01 8.54 0.80
C THR A 83 -5.00 8.97 -0.66
N VAL A 84 -5.20 10.25 -0.94
CA VAL A 84 -5.19 10.78 -2.32
C VAL A 84 -3.86 10.50 -3.00
N LEU A 85 -2.74 10.83 -2.34
CA LEU A 85 -1.40 10.65 -2.91
C LEU A 85 -1.12 9.18 -3.29
N TRP A 86 -1.43 8.25 -2.39
CA TRP A 86 -1.17 6.83 -2.64
C TRP A 86 -2.15 6.24 -3.65
N MET A 87 -3.44 6.61 -3.62
CA MET A 87 -4.41 6.14 -4.63
C MET A 87 -4.09 6.66 -6.03
N GLU A 88 -3.60 7.90 -6.16
CA GLU A 88 -3.08 8.41 -7.44
C GLU A 88 -1.86 7.61 -7.92
N GLN A 89 -0.96 7.21 -7.01
CA GLN A 89 0.17 6.36 -7.37
C GLN A 89 -0.29 4.98 -7.87
N VAL A 90 -1.29 4.38 -7.23
CA VAL A 90 -1.88 3.12 -7.68
C VAL A 90 -2.46 3.26 -9.09
N LEU A 91 -3.17 4.34 -9.38
CA LEU A 91 -3.68 4.62 -10.73
C LEU A 91 -2.55 4.74 -11.76
N LYS A 92 -1.45 5.42 -11.42
CA LYS A 92 -0.27 5.53 -12.31
C LYS A 92 0.32 4.15 -12.63
N GLN A 93 0.48 3.28 -11.63
CA GLN A 93 1.03 1.93 -11.85
C GLN A 93 0.08 1.04 -12.67
N LEU A 94 -1.23 1.11 -12.40
CA LEU A 94 -2.24 0.42 -13.21
C LEU A 94 -2.26 0.90 -14.66
N ASP A 95 -2.17 2.21 -14.88
CA ASP A 95 -2.13 2.80 -16.24
C ASP A 95 -0.82 2.47 -16.97
N ALA A 96 0.26 2.17 -16.25
CA ALA A 96 1.51 1.64 -16.79
C ALA A 96 1.43 0.14 -17.15
N GLY A 97 0.33 -0.55 -16.82
CA GLY A 97 0.09 -1.95 -17.15
C GLY A 97 0.68 -2.95 -16.15
N GLU A 98 0.98 -2.52 -14.93
CA GLU A 98 1.41 -3.44 -13.86
C GLU A 98 0.27 -4.39 -13.46
N GLU A 99 0.58 -5.68 -13.29
CA GLU A 99 -0.40 -6.68 -12.84
C GLU A 99 -0.73 -6.47 -11.36
N ALA A 100 -2.03 -6.51 -11.04
CA ALA A 100 -2.52 -6.30 -9.69
C ALA A 100 -3.82 -7.07 -9.44
N THR A 101 -4.08 -7.39 -8.18
CA THR A 101 -5.40 -7.87 -7.76
C THR A 101 -6.39 -6.71 -7.57
N THR A 102 -5.88 -5.54 -7.21
CA THR A 102 -6.65 -4.30 -7.06
C THR A 102 -7.15 -3.79 -8.42
N THR A 103 -8.44 -3.46 -8.50
CA THR A 103 -9.04 -2.90 -9.71
C THR A 103 -9.08 -1.38 -9.70
N LYS A 104 -9.05 -0.76 -10.88
CA LYS A 104 -9.20 0.71 -11.03
C LYS A 104 -10.47 1.23 -10.37
N SER A 105 -11.57 0.48 -10.41
CA SER A 105 -12.83 0.88 -9.76
C SER A 105 -12.73 0.90 -8.24
N GLN A 106 -12.03 -0.06 -7.63
CA GLN A 106 -11.78 -0.05 -6.18
C GLN A 106 -10.97 1.18 -5.78
N VAL A 107 -9.93 1.51 -6.55
CA VAL A 107 -9.07 2.69 -6.28
C VAL A 107 -9.87 3.99 -6.38
N LEU A 108 -10.71 4.13 -7.41
CA LEU A 108 -11.54 5.31 -7.62
C LEU A 108 -12.58 5.52 -6.50
N ASP A 109 -13.08 4.45 -5.89
CA ASP A 109 -14.02 4.53 -4.76
C ASP A 109 -13.36 5.23 -3.54
N TYR A 110 -12.18 4.74 -3.11
CA TYR A 110 -11.42 5.40 -2.04
C TYR A 110 -10.98 6.82 -2.42
N LEU A 111 -10.47 7.00 -3.63
CA LEU A 111 -9.95 8.28 -4.08
C LEU A 111 -11.04 9.35 -4.15
N SER A 112 -12.20 9.03 -4.72
CA SER A 112 -13.32 9.98 -4.84
C SER A 112 -13.82 10.44 -3.46
N TYR A 113 -13.94 9.53 -2.49
CA TYR A 113 -14.31 9.89 -1.13
C TYR A 113 -13.24 10.77 -0.46
N ALA A 114 -11.95 10.40 -0.56
CA ALA A 114 -10.88 11.19 0.04
C ALA A 114 -10.80 12.61 -0.54
N VAL A 115 -10.93 12.74 -1.86
CA VAL A 115 -11.00 14.04 -2.55
C VAL A 115 -12.22 14.86 -2.08
N PHE A 116 -13.37 14.22 -1.89
CA PHE A 116 -14.56 14.86 -1.32
C PHE A 116 -14.32 15.35 0.11
N GLN A 117 -13.67 14.54 0.96
CA GLN A 117 -13.34 14.94 2.34
C GLN A 117 -12.38 16.13 2.40
N LEU A 118 -11.51 16.28 1.41
CA LEU A 118 -10.63 17.46 1.25
C LEU A 118 -11.36 18.70 0.68
N GLY A 119 -12.64 18.58 0.33
CA GLY A 119 -13.49 19.69 -0.13
C GLY A 119 -13.48 19.94 -1.64
N ASP A 120 -12.79 19.13 -2.44
CA ASP A 120 -12.77 19.26 -3.91
C ASP A 120 -13.91 18.47 -4.55
N LEU A 121 -15.12 19.01 -4.43
CA LEU A 121 -16.34 18.36 -4.92
C LEU A 121 -16.34 18.15 -6.44
N HIS A 122 -15.73 19.07 -7.20
CA HIS A 122 -15.69 18.99 -8.66
C HIS A 122 -14.89 17.77 -9.10
N ARG A 123 -13.67 17.64 -8.57
CA ARG A 123 -12.80 16.50 -8.86
C ARG A 123 -13.40 15.19 -8.36
N ALA A 124 -14.01 15.18 -7.17
CA ALA A 124 -14.68 13.98 -6.66
C ALA A 124 -15.78 13.49 -7.63
N LEU A 125 -16.58 14.40 -8.19
CA LEU A 125 -17.62 14.05 -9.15
C LEU A 125 -17.05 13.50 -10.46
N GLU A 126 -15.96 14.08 -10.97
CA GLU A 126 -15.28 13.59 -12.17
C GLU A 126 -14.74 12.16 -12.00
N LEU A 127 -14.24 11.83 -10.80
CA LEU A 127 -13.72 10.49 -10.49
C LEU A 127 -14.80 9.41 -10.40
N THR A 128 -16.06 9.81 -10.21
CA THR A 128 -17.22 8.90 -10.11
C THR A 128 -18.03 8.74 -11.40
N ARG A 129 -17.56 9.34 -12.50
CA ARG A 129 -18.23 9.28 -13.81
C ARG A 129 -18.00 7.99 -14.58
#